data_AF-A0A8T4I130-F1
#
_entry.id   AF-A0A8T4I130-F1
#
_cell.length_a   1.000
_cell.length_b   1.000
_cell.length_c   1.000
_cell.angle_alpha   90.00
_cell.angle_beta   90.00
_cell.angle_gamma   90.00
#
_symmetry.space_group_name_H-M   'P 1'
#
loop_
_entity.id
_entity.type
_entity.pdbx_description
1 polymer ?
#
loop_
_entity_poly.entity_id
_entity_poly.type
_entity_poly.pdbx_seq_one_letter_code
_entity_poly.pdbx_strand_id
1 'polypeptide(L)' 'RLVDETNGQEMARYTLTGGGQYTAQIMAKVHRQGSGWQMTALGEPANGRTFQDLMPTILPKL' A
#
# COMPACT_ATOMS: atom_id res chain seq x y z
N ARG A 1 -0.06 -3.59 -10.55
CA ARG A 1 0.99 -4.34 -11.29
C ARG A 1 2.28 -3.55 -11.18
N LEU A 2 3.41 -4.22 -10.95
CA LEU A 2 4.76 -3.66 -10.99
C LEU A 2 5.45 -4.28 -12.20
N VAL A 3 6.00 -3.46 -13.09
CA VAL A 3 6.68 -3.88 -14.31
C VAL A 3 8.03 -3.20 -14.34
N ASP A 4 9.09 -3.93 -14.62
CA ASP A 4 10.40 -3.39 -14.91
C ASP A 4 10.41 -2.89 -16.37
N GLU A 5 10.60 -1.58 -16.57
CA GLU A 5 10.54 -0.94 -17.88
C GLU A 5 11.76 -1.21 -18.76
N THR A 6 12.84 -1.78 -18.21
CA THR A 6 14.06 -2.07 -18.99
C THR A 6 14.01 -3.41 -19.71
N ASN A 7 13.24 -4.38 -19.20
CA ASN A 7 13.11 -5.72 -19.76
C ASN A 7 11.64 -6.16 -19.96
N GLY A 8 10.67 -5.31 -19.62
CA GLY A 8 9.24 -5.58 -19.74
C GLY A 8 8.74 -6.68 -18.79
N GLN A 9 9.55 -7.11 -17.83
CA GLN A 9 9.24 -8.23 -16.97
C GLN A 9 8.28 -7.79 -15.85
N GLU A 10 7.14 -8.47 -15.74
CA GLU A 10 6.16 -8.21 -14.69
C GLU A 10 6.67 -8.80 -13.37
N MET A 11 7.15 -7.93 -12.47
CA MET A 11 7.77 -8.32 -11.21
C MET A 11 6.76 -8.60 -10.10
N ALA A 12 5.56 -8.00 -10.15
CA ALA A 12 4.50 -8.28 -9.19
C ALA A 12 3.11 -7.97 -9.73
N ARG A 13 2.19 -8.94 -9.58
CA ARG A 13 0.76 -8.77 -9.82
C ARG A 13 0.02 -8.83 -8.49
N TYR A 14 -0.46 -7.68 -8.03
CA TYR A 14 -1.47 -7.65 -6.99
C TYR A 14 -2.84 -7.60 -7.64
N THR A 15 -3.56 -8.72 -7.58
CA THR A 15 -4.97 -8.76 -7.98
C THR A 15 -5.77 -8.28 -6.79
N LEU A 16 -6.51 -7.18 -6.94
CA LEU A 16 -7.53 -6.75 -5.99
C LEU A 16 -8.69 -7.76 -6.04
N THR A 17 -8.48 -8.97 -5.53
CA THR A 17 -9.57 -9.92 -5.26
C THR A 17 -10.14 -9.57 -3.89
N GLY A 18 -11.20 -8.79 -3.89
CA GLY A 18 -11.84 -8.32 -2.67
C GLY A 18 -13.03 -7.44 -2.98
N GLY A 19 -14.08 -8.02 -3.55
CA GLY A 19 -15.38 -7.38 -3.62
C GLY A 19 -15.91 -7.14 -2.20
N GLY A 20 -15.92 -5.88 -1.78
CA GLY A 20 -16.43 -5.41 -0.51
C GLY A 20 -16.70 -3.91 -0.59
N GLN A 21 -17.37 -3.33 0.40
CA GLN A 21 -17.60 -1.88 0.50
C GLN A 21 -16.30 -1.16 0.92
N TYR A 22 -15.21 -1.37 0.18
CA TYR A 22 -13.91 -0.73 0.41
C TYR A 22 -13.52 0.03 -0.85
N THR A 23 -13.17 1.29 -0.68
CA THR A 23 -12.84 2.22 -1.77
C THR A 23 -11.37 2.62 -1.79
N ALA A 24 -10.61 2.19 -0.78
CA ALA A 24 -9.19 2.45 -0.64
C ALA A 24 -8.46 1.27 0.01
N GLN A 25 -7.12 1.28 -0.05
CA GLN A 25 -6.27 0.21 0.44
C GLN A 25 -4.92 0.77 0.87
N ILE A 26 -4.49 0.51 2.11
CA ILE A 26 -3.15 0.82 2.60
C ILE A 26 -2.25 -0.38 2.30
N MET A 27 -1.29 -0.19 1.40
CA MET A 27 -0.47 -1.30 0.89
C MET A 27 0.75 -1.60 1.77
N ALA A 28 1.49 -0.56 2.17
CA ALA A 28 2.74 -0.71 2.91
C ALA A 28 3.08 0.57 3.67
N LYS A 29 3.96 0.45 4.66
CA LYS A 29 4.65 1.58 5.27
C LYS A 29 6.15 1.47 5.06
N VAL A 30 6.80 2.61 4.81
CA VAL A 30 8.25 2.73 4.69
C VAL A 30 8.70 3.75 5.73
N HIS A 31 9.62 3.35 6.60
CA HIS A 31 10.13 4.20 7.65
C HIS A 31 11.65 4.07 7.74
N ARG A 32 12.29 5.11 8.27
CA ARG A 32 13.74 5.12 8.44
C ARG A 32 14.10 4.33 9.70
N GLN A 33 15.04 3.40 9.58
CA GLN A 33 15.57 2.62 10.69
C GLN A 33 17.10 2.73 10.68
N GLY A 34 17.65 3.43 11.67
CA GLY A 34 19.08 3.77 11.71
C GLY A 34 19.52 4.56 10.47
N SER A 35 20.51 4.04 9.75
CA SER A 35 21.00 4.62 8.49
C SER A 35 20.20 4.18 7.24
N GLY A 36 19.29 3.21 7.38
CA GLY A 36 18.58 2.59 6.26
C GLY A 36 17.08 2.86 6.21
N TRP A 37 16.44 2.27 5.21
CA TRP A 37 14.99 2.25 5.03
C TRP A 37 14.44 0.85 5.30
N GLN A 38 13.37 0.78 6.07
CA GLN A 38 12.65 -0.46 6.34
C GLN A 38 11.23 -0.34 5.77
N MET A 39 10.83 -1.33 4.98
CA MET A 39 9.47 -1.46 4.46
C MET A 39 8.71 -2.56 5.22
N THR A 40 7.42 -2.33 5.46
CA THR A 40 6.47 -3.31 6.01
C THR A 40 5.24 -3.33 5.12
N ALA A 41 4.88 -4.50 4.58
CA ALA A 41 3.62 -4.68 3.87
C ALA A 41 2.45 -4.74 4.87
N LEU A 42 1.36 -4.00 4.59
CA LEU A 42 0.20 -3.89 5.46
C LEU A 42 -1.04 -4.57 4.86
N GLY A 43 -1.39 -4.25 3.61
CA GLY A 43 -2.54 -4.85 2.94
C GLY A 43 -3.88 -4.59 3.67
N GLU A 44 -4.06 -3.41 4.29
CA GLU A 44 -5.29 -3.08 5.02
C GLU A 44 -6.36 -2.33 4.21
N PRO A 45 -7.58 -2.88 4.07
CA PRO A 45 -8.65 -2.22 3.33
C PRO A 45 -9.16 -0.99 4.08
N ALA A 46 -9.55 0.04 3.34
CA ALA A 46 -10.01 1.31 3.88
C ALA A 46 -11.16 1.91 3.05
N ASN A 47 -11.78 2.97 3.57
CA ASN A 47 -12.82 3.72 2.88
C ASN A 47 -12.48 5.20 2.86
N GLY A 48 -12.44 5.79 1.68
CA GLY A 48 -12.03 7.17 1.51
C GLY A 48 -11.60 7.49 0.10
N ARG A 49 -11.69 8.77 -0.28
CA ARG A 49 -11.25 9.27 -1.58
C ARG A 49 -9.99 10.11 -1.48
N THR A 50 -9.78 10.74 -0.32
CA THR A 50 -8.68 11.65 -0.05
C THR A 50 -7.80 11.10 1.07
N PHE A 51 -6.59 11.62 1.18
CA PHE A 51 -5.66 11.26 2.26
C PHE A 51 -6.26 11.49 3.65
N GLN A 52 -7.05 12.56 3.81
CA GLN A 52 -7.72 12.93 5.04
C GLN A 52 -8.72 11.86 5.48
N ASP A 53 -9.46 11.28 4.52
CA ASP A 53 -10.41 10.19 4.79
C ASP A 53 -9.71 8.94 5.33
N LEU A 54 -8.46 8.73 4.94
CA LEU A 54 -7.66 7.57 5.32
C LEU A 54 -6.88 7.77 6.63
N MET A 55 -6.84 9.00 7.15
CA MET A 55 -6.09 9.33 8.37
C MET A 55 -6.45 8.43 9.57
N PRO A 56 -7.74 8.13 9.84
CA PRO A 56 -8.09 7.24 10.95
C PRO A 56 -7.49 5.83 10.82
N THR A 57 -7.31 5.33 9.59
CA THR A 57 -6.70 4.03 9.31
C THR A 57 -5.18 4.10 9.29
N ILE A 58 -4.60 5.24 8.90
CA ILE A 58 -3.14 5.45 8.83
C ILE A 58 -2.53 5.68 10.22
N LEU A 59 -3.17 6.47 11.09
CA LEU A 59 -2.60 6.89 12.38
C LEU A 59 -2.13 5.73 13.27
N PRO A 60 -2.88 4.62 13.42
CA PRO A 60 -2.43 3.47 14.21
C PRO A 60 -1.22 2.73 13.62
N LYS A 61 -0.82 3.04 12.38
CA LYS A 61 0.23 2.35 11.63
C LYS A 61 1.53 3.12 11.52
N LEU A 62 1.58 4.36 11.97
CA LEU A 62 2.83 5.14 12.01
C LEU A 62 3.85 4.42 12.90
#